data_AF-A0A969V2J6-F1
#
_entry.id   AF-A0A969V2J6-F1
#
_cell.length_a   1.000
_cell.length_b   1.000
_cell.length_c   1.000
_cell.angle_alpha   90.00
_cell.angle_beta   90.00
_cell.angle_gamma   90.00
#
_symmetry.space_group_name_H-M   'P 1'
#
loop_
_entity.id
_entity.type
_entity.pdbx_description
1 polymer ?
#
loop_
_entity_poly.entity_id
_entity_poly.type
_entity_poly.pdbx_seq_one_letter_code
_entity_poly.pdbx_strand_id
1 'polypeptide(L)'
;MDELMSIHEIFIEPVRGALNVSGVFYYAWIIPANRFGLALFSAVFRFWLSLLTPVRLLFGLAAALFLGGSIGMEMVGGYYVSIAQPDWIYRLIHHGEEFLEMAGISVFCLPWSSWSASKPGNLQFSQLSPLGLKALIDGNIEGSSLAP
;
A
#
# COMPACT_ATOMS: atom_id res chain seq x y z
N MET A 1 -16.46 2.91 -2.33
CA MET A 1 -16.83 1.66 -1.65
C MET A 1 -15.81 1.46 -0.56
N ASP A 2 -16.31 1.30 0.66
CA ASP A 2 -15.56 1.39 1.92
C ASP A 2 -15.38 0.02 2.58
N GLU A 3 -15.22 -1.01 1.74
CA GLU A 3 -15.33 -2.41 2.18
C GLU A 3 -14.16 -2.87 3.05
N LEU A 4 -12.96 -2.29 2.88
CA LEU A 4 -11.84 -2.54 3.79
C LEU A 4 -11.97 -1.75 5.11
N MET A 5 -12.46 -0.50 5.05
CA MET A 5 -12.68 0.35 6.23
C MET A 5 -13.67 -0.31 7.22
N SER A 6 -14.70 -0.98 6.70
CA SER A 6 -15.66 -1.71 7.53
C SER A 6 -15.04 -2.93 8.23
N ILE A 7 -14.08 -3.63 7.61
CA ILE A 7 -13.47 -4.82 8.23
C ILE A 7 -12.64 -4.43 9.44
N HIS A 8 -11.85 -3.36 9.34
CA HIS A 8 -10.98 -2.91 10.43
C HIS A 8 -11.86 -2.47 11.61
N GLU A 9 -12.92 -1.70 11.34
CA GLU A 9 -13.91 -1.30 12.34
C GLU A 9 -14.60 -2.47 13.05
N ILE A 10 -15.00 -3.50 12.30
CA ILE A 10 -15.64 -4.71 12.85
C ILE A 10 -14.70 -5.45 13.81
N PHE A 11 -13.39 -5.45 13.54
CA PHE A 11 -12.41 -6.15 14.39
C PHE A 11 -11.94 -5.33 15.60
N ILE A 12 -12.14 -4.01 15.63
CA ILE A 12 -11.73 -3.16 16.77
C ILE A 12 -12.43 -3.61 18.05
N GLU A 13 -13.75 -3.60 18.07
CA GLU A 13 -14.55 -3.90 19.27
C GLU A 13 -14.27 -5.29 19.89
N PRO A 14 -14.31 -6.41 19.14
CA PRO A 14 -14.07 -7.73 19.71
C PRO A 14 -12.62 -7.93 20.18
N VAL A 15 -11.63 -7.37 19.46
CA VAL A 15 -10.21 -7.52 19.84
C VAL A 15 -9.87 -6.61 21.02
N ARG A 16 -10.41 -5.40 21.06
CA ARG A 16 -10.27 -4.48 22.20
C ARG A 16 -10.93 -5.05 23.45
N GLY A 17 -12.15 -5.58 23.34
CA GLY A 17 -12.86 -6.22 24.45
C GLY A 17 -12.13 -7.45 25.00
N ALA A 18 -11.45 -8.21 24.15
CA ALA A 18 -10.66 -9.37 24.56
C ALA A 18 -9.31 -9.01 25.19
N LEU A 19 -8.65 -7.95 24.73
CA LEU A 19 -7.29 -7.58 25.16
C LEU A 19 -7.24 -6.45 26.21
N ASN A 20 -8.37 -5.79 26.48
CA ASN A 20 -8.51 -4.67 27.43
C ASN A 20 -7.43 -3.58 27.25
N VAL A 21 -7.08 -3.29 26.00
CA VAL A 21 -6.01 -2.36 25.61
C VAL A 21 -6.55 -0.95 25.42
N SER A 22 -5.75 0.05 25.83
CA SER A 22 -6.02 1.49 25.70
C SER A 22 -4.77 2.25 25.25
N GLY A 23 -4.93 3.43 24.62
CA GLY A 23 -3.81 4.29 24.22
C GLY A 23 -3.31 4.00 22.79
N VAL A 24 -2.00 3.83 22.60
CA VAL A 24 -1.38 3.59 21.27
C VAL A 24 -1.88 2.32 20.59
N PHE A 25 -2.39 1.35 21.37
CA PHE A 25 -3.02 0.12 20.89
C PHE A 25 -4.56 0.18 20.94
N TYR A 26 -5.14 1.37 20.87
CA TYR A 26 -6.61 1.54 20.81
C TYR A 26 -7.21 0.67 19.69
N TYR A 27 -6.50 0.60 18.56
CA TYR A 27 -6.79 -0.29 17.43
C TYR A 27 -6.06 -1.63 17.62
N ALA A 28 -6.60 -2.45 18.50
CA ALA A 28 -5.99 -3.71 18.93
C ALA A 28 -5.80 -4.74 17.78
N TRP A 29 -6.53 -4.58 16.67
CA TRP A 29 -6.45 -5.44 15.48
C TRP A 29 -5.10 -5.35 14.76
N ILE A 30 -4.31 -4.29 15.00
CA ILE A 30 -2.92 -4.15 14.51
C ILE A 30 -2.08 -5.37 14.92
N ILE A 31 -2.28 -5.92 16.12
CA ILE A 31 -1.49 -7.04 16.64
C ILE A 31 -1.69 -8.31 15.80
N PRO A 32 -2.92 -8.85 15.62
CA PRO A 32 -3.14 -10.00 14.76
C PRO A 32 -2.82 -9.71 13.30
N ALA A 33 -3.15 -8.52 12.78
CA ALA A 33 -2.85 -8.15 11.40
C ALA A 33 -1.35 -8.13 11.11
N ASN A 34 -0.53 -7.54 12.00
CA ASN A 34 0.92 -7.50 11.85
C ASN A 34 1.54 -8.91 11.95
N ARG A 35 1.04 -9.76 12.85
CA ARG A 35 1.50 -11.17 12.94
C ARG A 35 1.21 -11.94 11.67
N PHE A 36 0.00 -11.81 11.14
CA PHE A 36 -0.39 -12.46 9.89
C PHE A 36 0.40 -11.92 8.69
N GLY A 37 0.53 -10.58 8.61
CA GLY A 37 1.31 -9.90 7.58
C GLY A 37 2.78 -10.33 7.58
N LEU A 38 3.40 -10.44 8.76
CA LEU A 38 4.77 -10.91 8.89
C LEU A 38 4.93 -12.37 8.46
N ALA A 39 3.97 -13.24 8.82
CA ALA A 39 3.97 -14.63 8.39
C ALA A 39 3.84 -14.74 6.86
N LEU A 40 2.91 -13.99 6.25
CA LEU A 40 2.72 -13.95 4.80
C LEU A 40 3.97 -13.40 4.11
N PHE A 41 4.53 -12.30 4.60
CA PHE A 41 5.77 -11.72 4.08
C PHE A 41 6.91 -12.73 4.13
N SER A 42 7.07 -13.46 5.24
CA SER A 42 8.11 -14.49 5.38
C SER A 42 7.96 -15.61 4.35
N ALA A 43 6.73 -16.01 4.03
CA ALA A 43 6.44 -17.03 3.03
C ALA A 43 6.82 -16.56 1.61
N VAL A 44 6.57 -15.29 1.29
CA VAL A 44 6.89 -14.71 -0.03
C VAL A 44 8.27 -14.04 -0.09
N PHE A 45 9.01 -13.97 1.01
CA PHE A 45 10.27 -13.23 1.12
C PHE A 45 11.32 -13.71 0.13
N ARG A 46 11.45 -15.03 -0.02
CA ARG A 46 12.38 -15.64 -0.99
C ARG A 46 12.03 -15.28 -2.43
N PHE A 47 10.73 -15.22 -2.75
CA PHE A 47 10.26 -14.77 -4.05
C PHE A 47 10.53 -13.27 -4.25
N TRP A 48 10.29 -12.44 -3.23
CA TRP A 48 10.57 -11.01 -3.29
C TRP A 48 12.05 -10.71 -3.54
N LEU A 49 12.97 -11.47 -2.93
CA LEU A 49 14.40 -11.35 -3.19
C LEU A 49 14.81 -11.74 -4.62
N SER A 50 14.04 -12.62 -5.27
CA SER A 50 14.29 -13.06 -6.66
C SER A 50 13.86 -12.03 -7.71
N LEU A 51 13.18 -10.95 -7.31
CA LEU A 51 12.74 -9.88 -8.21
C LEU A 51 13.90 -8.96 -8.60
N LEU A 52 13.82 -8.37 -9.80
CA LEU A 52 14.73 -7.33 -10.25
C LEU A 52 14.72 -6.15 -9.27
N THR A 53 15.89 -5.57 -8.99
CA THR A 53 16.06 -4.45 -8.04
C THR A 53 15.01 -3.34 -8.14
N PRO A 54 14.67 -2.78 -9.33
CA PRO A 54 13.64 -1.73 -9.42
C PRO A 54 12.25 -2.22 -8.99
N VAL A 55 11.87 -3.44 -9.37
CA VAL A 55 10.58 -4.06 -9.01
C VAL A 55 10.53 -4.33 -7.50
N ARG A 56 11.64 -4.82 -6.93
CA ARG A 56 11.77 -5.08 -5.50
C ARG A 56 11.62 -3.81 -4.65
N LEU A 57 12.24 -2.70 -5.09
CA LEU A 57 12.14 -1.40 -4.42
C LEU A 57 10.72 -0.83 -4.49
N LEU A 58 10.03 -0.94 -5.63
CA LEU A 58 8.65 -0.50 -5.76
C LEU A 58 7.69 -1.28 -4.85
N PHE A 59 7.84 -2.60 -4.75
CA PHE A 59 7.07 -3.40 -3.80
C PHE A 59 7.38 -3.02 -2.34
N GLY A 60 8.65 -2.77 -2.03
CA GLY A 60 9.05 -2.29 -0.70
C GLY A 60 8.43 -0.94 -0.36
N LEU A 61 8.42 0.00 -1.31
CA LEU A 61 7.79 1.32 -1.14
C LEU A 61 6.27 1.21 -0.98
N ALA A 62 5.62 0.39 -1.79
CA ALA A 62 4.18 0.14 -1.67
C ALA A 62 3.83 -0.43 -0.29
N ALA A 63 4.60 -1.40 0.19
CA ALA A 63 4.43 -1.97 1.52
C ALA A 63 4.68 -0.93 2.62
N ALA A 64 5.71 -0.08 2.49
CA ALA A 64 6.01 0.97 3.45
C ALA A 64 4.90 2.03 3.52
N LEU A 65 4.32 2.44 2.38
CA LEU A 65 3.21 3.37 2.35
C LEU A 65 1.93 2.76 2.94
N PHE A 66 1.60 1.54 2.57
CA PHE A 66 0.39 0.87 3.05
C PHE A 66 0.47 0.52 4.54
N LEU A 67 1.55 -0.13 4.98
CA LEU A 67 1.75 -0.51 6.38
C LEU A 67 2.04 0.71 7.26
N GLY A 68 2.77 1.70 6.73
CA GLY A 68 3.04 2.96 7.43
C GLY A 68 1.79 3.83 7.55
N GLY A 69 0.92 3.83 6.54
CA GLY A 69 -0.40 4.44 6.58
C GLY A 69 -1.26 3.78 7.64
N SER A 70 -1.64 2.51 7.45
CA SER A 70 -2.47 1.74 8.39
C SER A 70 -1.93 1.76 9.82
N ILE A 71 -0.76 1.17 10.08
CA ILE A 71 -0.25 1.02 11.44
C ILE A 71 0.18 2.37 12.03
N GLY A 72 0.90 3.18 11.24
CA GLY A 72 1.48 4.42 11.73
C GLY A 72 0.43 5.48 12.03
N MET A 73 -0.53 5.69 11.12
CA MET A 73 -1.57 6.69 11.32
C MET A 73 -2.61 6.22 12.34
N GLU A 74 -2.92 4.92 12.43
CA GLU A 74 -3.77 4.40 13.51
C GLU A 74 -3.13 4.62 14.89
N MET A 75 -1.81 4.42 15.03
CA MET A 75 -1.12 4.71 16.29
C MET A 75 -1.18 6.21 16.64
N VAL A 76 -1.04 7.09 15.65
CA VAL A 76 -1.15 8.55 15.83
C VAL A 76 -2.58 8.94 16.18
N GLY A 77 -3.58 8.41 15.50
CA GLY A 77 -5.00 8.64 15.76
C GLY A 77 -5.43 8.10 17.13
N GLY A 78 -4.99 6.90 17.49
CA GLY A 78 -5.24 6.29 18.80
C GLY A 78 -4.62 7.08 19.95
N TYR A 79 -3.39 7.58 19.76
CA TYR A 79 -2.77 8.50 20.72
C TYR A 79 -3.56 9.81 20.83
N TYR A 80 -3.98 10.40 19.70
CA TYR A 80 -4.76 11.64 19.69
C TYR A 80 -6.08 11.50 20.46
N VAL A 81 -6.84 10.43 20.21
CA VAL A 81 -8.12 10.16 20.90
C VAL A 81 -7.92 9.85 22.40
N SER A 82 -6.73 9.38 22.79
CA SER A 82 -6.42 9.14 24.22
C SER A 82 -6.24 10.42 25.03
N ILE A 83 -5.87 11.53 24.38
CA ILE A 83 -5.59 12.82 25.03
C ILE A 83 -6.66 13.89 24.74
N ALA A 84 -7.40 13.75 23.64
CA ALA A 84 -8.39 14.71 23.18
C ALA A 84 -9.65 14.00 22.68
N GLN A 85 -10.79 14.68 22.74
CA GLN A 85 -12.02 14.18 22.12
C GLN A 85 -11.89 14.21 20.58
N PRO A 86 -12.51 13.27 19.86
CA PRO A 86 -12.46 13.25 18.40
C PRO A 86 -13.02 14.55 17.81
N ASP A 87 -12.17 15.30 17.10
CA ASP A 87 -12.50 16.57 16.48
C ASP A 87 -12.19 16.54 14.97
N TRP A 88 -12.11 17.70 14.32
CA TRP A 88 -11.76 17.79 12.91
C TRP A 88 -10.30 17.39 12.63
N ILE A 89 -9.39 17.51 13.60
CA ILE A 89 -7.99 17.08 13.48
C ILE A 89 -7.93 15.56 13.41
N TYR A 90 -8.71 14.87 14.26
CA TYR A 90 -8.85 13.42 14.19
C TYR A 90 -9.31 12.95 12.79
N ARG A 91 -10.31 13.63 12.20
CA ARG A 91 -10.77 13.32 10.84
C ARG A 91 -9.68 13.53 9.78
N LEU A 92 -8.85 14.58 9.93
CA LEU A 92 -7.75 14.83 9.01
C LEU A 92 -6.68 13.74 9.10
N ILE A 93 -6.38 13.24 10.32
CA ILE A 93 -5.47 12.10 10.53
C ILE A 93 -6.03 10.87 9.83
N HIS A 94 -7.32 10.58 10.00
CA HIS A 94 -7.99 9.44 9.36
C HIS A 94 -7.97 9.52 7.82
N HIS A 95 -8.26 10.69 7.25
CA HIS A 95 -8.16 10.87 5.80
C HIS A 95 -6.70 10.71 5.30
N GLY A 96 -5.72 11.08 6.12
CA GLY A 96 -4.31 10.87 5.84
C GLY A 96 -3.92 9.39 5.83
N GLU A 97 -4.47 8.60 6.77
CA GLU A 97 -4.36 7.14 6.79
C GLU A 97 -4.89 6.54 5.49
N GLU A 98 -6.14 6.83 5.13
CA GLU A 98 -6.78 6.37 3.89
C GLU A 98 -5.97 6.74 2.65
N PHE A 99 -5.47 7.97 2.60
CA PHE A 99 -4.66 8.44 1.47
C PHE A 99 -3.37 7.63 1.32
N LEU A 100 -2.68 7.34 2.43
CA LEU A 100 -1.45 6.55 2.41
C LEU A 100 -1.70 5.09 2.01
N GLU A 101 -2.81 4.50 2.46
CA GLU A 101 -3.22 3.16 2.05
C GLU A 101 -3.49 3.10 0.53
N MET A 102 -4.28 4.04 0.01
CA MET A 102 -4.61 4.12 -1.42
C MET A 102 -3.36 4.42 -2.28
N ALA A 103 -2.45 5.26 -1.78
CA ALA A 103 -1.16 5.51 -2.41
C ALA A 103 -0.31 4.23 -2.45
N GLY A 104 -0.26 3.47 -1.36
CA GLY A 104 0.43 2.17 -1.30
C GLY A 104 -0.09 1.18 -2.34
N ILE A 105 -1.42 1.03 -2.45
CA ILE A 105 -2.07 0.17 -3.45
C ILE A 105 -1.74 0.64 -4.88
N SER A 106 -1.78 1.95 -5.11
CA SER A 106 -1.47 2.53 -6.42
C SER A 106 -0.03 2.24 -6.85
N VAL A 107 0.94 2.39 -5.92
CA VAL A 107 2.36 2.07 -6.16
C VAL A 107 2.56 0.57 -6.36
N PHE A 108 1.79 -0.30 -5.69
CA PHE A 108 1.82 -1.75 -5.87
C PHE A 108 1.42 -2.19 -7.29
N CYS A 109 0.44 -1.51 -7.91
CA CYS A 109 -0.05 -1.84 -9.25
C CYS A 109 0.98 -1.62 -10.38
N LEU A 110 1.92 -0.69 -10.19
CA LEU A 110 2.95 -0.35 -11.19
C LEU A 110 3.86 -1.55 -11.53
N PRO A 111 4.58 -2.17 -10.57
CA PRO A 111 5.39 -3.35 -10.85
C PRO A 111 4.55 -4.55 -11.32
N TRP A 112 3.31 -4.72 -10.82
CA TRP A 112 2.43 -5.82 -11.24
C TRP A 112 2.14 -5.81 -12.74
N SER A 113 1.77 -4.64 -13.28
CA SER A 113 1.50 -4.49 -14.71
C SER A 113 2.73 -4.83 -15.57
N SER A 114 3.91 -4.33 -15.19
CA SER A 114 5.17 -4.62 -15.89
C SER A 114 5.57 -6.10 -15.84
N TRP A 115 5.40 -6.77 -14.70
CA TRP A 115 5.67 -8.20 -14.57
C TRP A 115 4.71 -9.05 -15.41
N SER A 116 3.41 -8.72 -15.40
CA SER A 116 2.40 -9.46 -16.17
C SER A 116 2.64 -9.38 -17.69
N ALA A 117 3.10 -8.23 -18.19
CA ALA A 117 3.38 -7.99 -19.60
C ALA A 117 4.63 -8.74 -20.12
N SER A 118 5.52 -9.18 -19.21
CA SER A 118 6.76 -9.89 -19.56
C SER A 118 6.56 -11.38 -19.85
N LYS A 119 5.39 -11.95 -19.55
CA LYS A 119 5.09 -13.37 -19.82
C LYS A 119 4.57 -13.56 -21.25
N PRO A 120 5.16 -14.48 -22.05
CA PRO A 120 4.65 -14.79 -23.37
C PRO A 120 3.30 -15.52 -23.26
N GLY A 121 2.20 -14.86 -23.66
CA GLY A 121 0.89 -15.51 -23.82
C GLY A 121 -0.37 -14.70 -23.48
N ASN A 122 -0.30 -13.49 -22.91
CA ASN A 122 -1.50 -12.71 -22.58
C ASN A 122 -1.77 -11.56 -23.56
N LEU A 123 -3.05 -11.42 -23.91
CA LEU A 123 -3.64 -10.53 -24.91
C LEU A 123 -3.09 -9.10 -24.82
N GLN A 124 -2.56 -8.62 -25.95
CA GLN A 124 -1.88 -7.34 -26.07
C GLN A 124 -2.83 -6.17 -25.78
N PHE A 125 -2.65 -5.49 -24.64
CA PHE A 125 -3.08 -4.10 -24.47
C PHE A 125 -2.11 -3.18 -25.24
N SER A 126 -2.10 -3.26 -26.57
CA SER A 126 -1.14 -2.57 -27.45
C SER A 126 -1.33 -1.05 -27.58
N GLN A 127 -2.02 -0.37 -26.64
CA GLN A 127 -2.36 1.06 -26.75
C GLN A 127 -1.95 1.97 -25.59
N LEU A 128 -1.18 1.50 -24.58
CA LEU A 128 -0.50 2.40 -23.65
C LEU A 128 0.99 2.05 -23.63
N SER A 129 1.72 2.63 -24.59
CA SER A 129 3.02 2.12 -25.04
C SER A 129 4.22 2.51 -24.15
N PRO A 130 5.34 1.75 -24.22
CA PRO A 130 6.61 2.00 -23.50
C PRO A 130 7.38 3.28 -23.91
N LEU A 131 6.88 4.04 -24.89
CA LEU A 131 7.54 5.26 -25.38
C LEU A 131 7.45 6.44 -24.38
N GLY A 132 6.40 6.50 -23.55
CA GLY A 132 6.23 7.57 -22.57
C GLY A 132 7.19 7.47 -21.38
N LEU A 133 7.51 6.25 -20.94
CA LEU A 133 8.36 6.02 -19.75
C LEU A 133 9.85 6.17 -20.08
N LYS A 134 10.25 5.76 -21.29
CA LYS A 134 11.64 5.90 -21.78
C LYS A 134 11.99 7.34 -22.13
N ALA A 135 11.04 8.12 -22.66
CA ALA A 135 11.23 9.55 -22.93
C ALA A 135 11.39 10.40 -21.65
N LEU A 136 10.76 10.00 -20.54
CA LEU A 136 10.82 10.72 -19.27
C LEU A 136 12.11 10.46 -18.47
N ILE A 137 12.72 9.28 -18.66
CA ILE A 137 13.95 8.85 -17.97
C ILE A 137 15.20 9.31 -18.73
N ASP A 138 15.16 9.33 -20.07
CA ASP A 138 16.35 9.53 -20.90
C ASP A 138 16.60 11.00 -21.31
N GLY A 139 15.70 11.95 -21.02
CA GLY A 139 15.90 13.39 -21.29
C GLY A 139 16.15 13.75 -22.76
N ASN A 140 15.83 12.87 -23.70
CA ASN A 140 16.22 12.99 -25.10
C ASN A 140 14.98 12.89 -26.00
N ILE A 141 14.49 14.05 -26.46
CA ILE A 141 13.44 14.12 -27.48
C ILE A 141 14.13 14.46 -28.81
N GLU A 142 14.58 13.44 -29.54
CA GLU A 142 14.86 13.55 -30.97
C GLU A 142 14.20 12.39 -31.72
N GLY A 143 13.51 12.75 -32.81
CA GLY A 143 12.50 11.92 -33.46
C GLY A 143 12.99 10.97 -34.56
N SER A 144 12.07 10.12 -34.99
CA SER A 144 12.00 9.42 -36.29
C SER A 144 10.62 8.70 -36.30
N SER A 145 9.63 9.00 -37.16
CA SER A 145 9.56 8.81 -38.63
C SER A 145 10.05 7.39 -38.99
N LEU A 146 9.30 6.44 -39.57
CA LEU A 146 8.10 6.42 -40.38
C LEU A 146 7.43 5.03 -40.29
N ALA A 147 6.13 5.00 -40.62
CA ALA A 147 5.37 3.82 -40.99
C ALA A 147 5.95 3.14 -42.25
N PRO A 148 5.49 1.92 -42.56
CA PRO A 148 4.43 1.84 -43.58
C PRO A 148 3.12 1.22 -43.08
#